data_AF-A0A6P2B6Q8-F1
#
_entry.id   AF-A0A6P2B6Q8-F1
#
_cell.length_a   1.000
_cell.length_b   1.000
_cell.length_c   1.000
_cell.angle_alpha   90.00
_cell.angle_beta   90.00
_cell.angle_gamma   90.00
#
_symmetry.space_group_name_H-M   'P 1'
#
loop_
_entity.id
_entity.type
_entity.pdbx_description
1 polymer ?
#
loop_
_entity_poly.entity_id
_entity_poly.type
_entity_poly.pdbx_seq_one_letter_code
_entity_poly.pdbx_strand_id
1 'polypeptide(L)'
;MPNQLRFLIVVVVALLVAATFTFPLWRVPPEFETISDELPGLSAALQADFDDLPRAIQTIYRLMARENPSMAQLMVEARLRPPDPLNEEMPDISNAQEVRSGRFQPLTLTEEERRADPDAELPPYNALFAADGDLFVYAYPDDRYLFRIEEFIITNGPDLVLILSNTQKPLSADQFGRDYIEIAPLRSNIGNMNYELRDININDYRSLVIYDRRYNMIYAFAPLG
;
A
#
# COMPACT_ATOMS: atom_id res chain seq x y z
N MET A 1 -22.60 -59.94 53.11
CA MET A 1 -21.98 -58.66 52.68
C MET A 1 -21.82 -58.44 51.15
N PRO A 2 -22.37 -59.22 50.19
CA PRO A 2 -22.18 -58.94 48.75
C PRO A 2 -23.21 -57.98 48.10
N ASN A 3 -24.38 -57.76 48.71
CA ASN A 3 -25.44 -56.94 48.11
C ASN A 3 -25.17 -55.43 48.19
N GLN A 4 -24.42 -54.97 49.21
CA GLN A 4 -24.09 -53.56 49.37
C GLN A 4 -23.11 -53.08 48.28
N LEU A 5 -22.14 -53.92 47.88
CA LEU A 5 -21.18 -53.60 46.82
C LEU A 5 -21.86 -53.52 45.44
N ARG A 6 -22.79 -54.43 45.14
CA ARG A 6 -23.55 -54.41 43.89
C ARG A 6 -24.44 -53.18 43.77
N PHE A 7 -25.12 -52.83 44.86
CA PHE A 7 -25.95 -51.62 44.89
C PHE A 7 -25.10 -50.36 44.68
N LEU A 8 -23.93 -50.29 45.33
CA LEU A 8 -23.00 -49.16 45.18
C LEU A 8 -22.50 -49.02 43.73
N ILE A 9 -22.15 -50.13 43.07
CA ILE A 9 -21.74 -50.11 41.65
C ILE A 9 -22.87 -49.59 40.76
N VAL A 10 -24.11 -50.06 40.96
CA VAL A 10 -25.26 -49.62 40.16
C VAL A 10 -25.53 -48.12 40.34
N VAL A 11 -25.44 -47.61 41.58
CA VAL A 11 -25.61 -46.18 41.86
C VAL A 11 -24.51 -45.34 41.22
N VAL A 12 -23.26 -45.78 41.29
CA VAL A 12 -22.13 -45.08 40.65
C VAL A 12 -22.29 -45.04 39.13
N VAL A 13 -22.71 -46.15 38.51
CA VAL A 13 -22.98 -46.19 37.07
C VAL A 13 -24.15 -45.26 36.70
N ALA A 14 -25.23 -45.25 37.48
CA ALA A 14 -26.35 -44.35 37.25
C ALA A 14 -25.95 -42.87 37.36
N LEU A 15 -25.10 -42.52 38.33
CA LEU A 15 -24.58 -41.16 38.48
C LEU A 15 -23.65 -40.76 37.34
N LEU A 16 -22.79 -41.67 36.86
CA LEU A 16 -21.94 -41.40 35.69
C LEU A 16 -22.78 -41.20 34.42
N VAL A 17 -23.83 -41.98 34.23
CA VAL A 17 -24.76 -41.81 33.10
C VAL A 17 -25.49 -40.47 33.20
N ALA A 18 -26.01 -40.12 34.38
CA ALA A 18 -26.67 -38.85 34.62
C ALA A 18 -25.71 -37.67 34.36
N ALA A 19 -24.49 -37.72 34.89
CA ALA A 19 -23.46 -36.71 34.68
C ALA A 19 -23.08 -36.56 33.19
N THR A 20 -22.98 -37.67 32.45
CA THR A 20 -22.71 -37.64 31.00
C THR A 20 -23.87 -37.00 30.23
N PHE A 21 -25.11 -37.25 30.65
CA PHE A 21 -26.30 -36.72 30.00
C PHE A 21 -26.59 -35.26 30.34
N THR A 22 -26.24 -34.81 31.55
CA THR A 22 -26.37 -33.41 31.99
C THR A 22 -25.13 -32.57 31.69
N PHE A 23 -24.02 -33.19 31.27
CA PHE A 23 -22.79 -32.51 30.84
C PHE A 23 -23.03 -31.37 29.82
N PRO A 24 -23.92 -31.49 28.81
CA PRO A 24 -24.23 -30.37 27.90
C PRO A 24 -24.81 -29.14 28.61
N LEU A 25 -25.51 -29.31 29.74
CA LEU A 25 -26.22 -28.23 30.45
C LEU A 25 -25.33 -27.44 31.41
N TRP A 26 -24.21 -28.01 31.85
CA TRP A 26 -23.25 -27.36 32.77
C TRP A 26 -21.97 -26.92 32.07
N ARG A 27 -21.84 -27.21 30.78
CA ARG A 27 -20.81 -26.61 29.94
C ARG A 27 -21.15 -25.14 29.78
N VAL A 28 -20.32 -24.25 30.32
CA VAL A 28 -20.28 -22.86 29.89
C VAL A 28 -20.08 -22.92 28.37
N PRO A 29 -21.00 -22.37 27.55
CA PRO A 29 -20.79 -22.36 26.12
C PRO A 29 -19.44 -21.68 25.87
N PRO A 30 -18.56 -22.27 25.03
CA PRO A 30 -17.34 -21.59 24.66
C PRO A 30 -17.72 -20.20 24.12
N GLU A 31 -17.20 -19.15 24.75
CA GLU A 31 -17.18 -17.83 24.12
C GLU A 31 -16.28 -17.98 22.90
N PHE A 32 -16.91 -18.20 21.74
CA PHE A 32 -16.25 -17.94 20.48
C PHE A 32 -16.15 -16.43 20.41
N GLU A 33 -15.01 -15.89 20.85
CA GLU A 33 -14.58 -14.58 20.41
C GLU A 33 -14.47 -14.71 18.89
N THR A 34 -15.51 -14.25 18.19
CA THR A 34 -15.40 -14.02 16.76
C THR A 34 -14.32 -12.96 16.65
N ILE A 35 -13.08 -13.39 16.41
CA ILE A 35 -12.05 -12.51 15.89
C ILE A 35 -12.69 -12.01 14.60
N SER A 36 -13.29 -10.82 14.64
CA SER A 36 -13.90 -10.25 13.46
C SER A 36 -12.75 -10.08 12.48
N ASP A 37 -12.75 -10.86 11.40
CA ASP A 37 -11.79 -10.69 10.30
C ASP A 37 -11.98 -9.33 9.59
N GLU A 38 -12.97 -8.56 10.03
CA GLU A 38 -13.31 -7.22 9.62
C GLU A 38 -12.24 -6.18 10.00
N LEU A 39 -12.06 -5.19 9.12
CA LEU A 39 -11.25 -4.03 9.42
C LEU A 39 -12.14 -3.00 10.14
N PRO A 40 -11.83 -2.61 11.38
CA PRO A 40 -12.70 -1.71 12.13
C PRO A 40 -12.78 -0.35 11.44
N GLY A 41 -13.99 0.19 11.32
CA GLY A 41 -14.25 1.52 10.76
C GLY A 41 -14.65 1.54 9.28
N LEU A 42 -14.49 0.44 8.54
CA LEU A 42 -14.98 0.35 7.17
C LEU A 42 -16.52 0.24 7.13
N SER A 43 -17.11 0.80 6.07
CA SER A 43 -18.52 0.53 5.75
C SER A 43 -18.70 -0.92 5.31
N ALA A 44 -19.89 -1.50 5.47
CA ALA A 44 -20.16 -2.88 5.07
C ALA A 44 -19.87 -3.17 3.58
N ALA A 45 -20.07 -2.17 2.71
CA ALA A 45 -19.73 -2.29 1.28
C ALA A 45 -18.21 -2.36 1.07
N LEU A 46 -17.46 -1.44 1.67
CA LEU A 46 -15.99 -1.43 1.60
C LEU A 46 -15.36 -2.65 2.28
N GLN A 47 -16.02 -3.19 3.31
CA GLN A 47 -15.59 -4.42 3.97
C GLN A 47 -15.66 -5.61 3.00
N ALA A 48 -16.75 -5.72 2.22
CA ALA A 48 -16.87 -6.76 1.19
C ALA A 48 -15.79 -6.62 0.11
N ASP A 49 -15.57 -5.40 -0.39
CA ASP A 49 -14.51 -5.13 -1.38
C ASP A 49 -13.11 -5.40 -0.81
N PHE A 50 -12.88 -5.14 0.48
CA PHE A 50 -11.65 -5.47 1.18
C PHE A 50 -11.44 -6.97 1.32
N ASP A 51 -12.50 -7.73 1.59
CA ASP A 51 -12.45 -9.18 1.73
C ASP A 51 -12.15 -9.91 0.41
N ASP A 52 -12.41 -9.25 -0.72
CA ASP A 52 -12.03 -9.71 -2.07
C ASP A 52 -10.54 -9.49 -2.40
N LEU A 53 -9.83 -8.64 -1.63
CA LEU A 53 -8.39 -8.44 -1.83
C LEU A 53 -7.59 -9.72 -1.51
N PRO A 54 -6.37 -9.90 -2.07
CA PRO A 54 -5.53 -11.03 -1.70
C PRO A 54 -5.25 -11.09 -0.18
N ARG A 55 -5.28 -12.30 0.42
CA ARG A 55 -5.08 -12.49 1.87
C ARG A 55 -3.79 -11.86 2.41
N ALA A 56 -2.71 -11.85 1.62
CA ALA A 56 -1.46 -11.20 1.98
C ALA A 56 -1.63 -9.68 2.17
N ILE A 57 -2.37 -9.02 1.27
CA ILE A 57 -2.67 -7.59 1.33
C ILE A 57 -3.59 -7.28 2.52
N GLN A 58 -4.65 -8.08 2.72
CA GLN A 58 -5.53 -7.92 3.87
C GLN A 58 -4.76 -8.00 5.20
N THR A 59 -3.82 -8.95 5.30
CA THR A 59 -2.99 -9.14 6.51
C THR A 59 -2.17 -7.89 6.83
N ILE A 60 -1.59 -7.23 5.83
CA ILE A 60 -0.79 -6.01 6.03
C ILE A 60 -1.69 -4.86 6.50
N TYR A 61 -2.88 -4.68 5.92
CA TYR A 61 -3.82 -3.67 6.39
C TYR A 61 -4.34 -3.93 7.81
N ARG A 62 -4.59 -5.19 8.17
CA ARG A 62 -4.96 -5.55 9.54
C ARG A 62 -3.82 -5.29 10.52
N LEU A 63 -2.57 -5.53 10.12
CA LEU A 63 -1.40 -5.18 10.92
C LEU A 63 -1.31 -3.66 11.12
N MET A 64 -1.43 -2.90 10.03
CA MET A 64 -1.48 -1.44 10.07
C MET A 64 -2.61 -0.95 10.98
N ALA A 65 -3.80 -1.57 10.95
CA ALA A 65 -4.93 -1.17 11.78
C ALA A 65 -4.71 -1.42 13.28
N ARG A 66 -3.85 -2.37 13.67
CA ARG A 66 -3.49 -2.58 15.08
C ARG A 66 -2.64 -1.43 15.62
N GLU A 67 -1.81 -0.84 14.78
CA GLU A 67 -0.93 0.28 15.12
C GLU A 67 -1.65 1.62 14.96
N ASN A 68 -2.36 1.80 13.85
CA ASN A 68 -3.09 3.01 13.50
C ASN A 68 -4.37 2.67 12.70
N PRO A 69 -5.52 2.47 13.39
CA PRO A 69 -6.79 2.11 12.75
C PRO A 69 -7.24 3.13 11.70
N SER A 70 -7.11 4.43 11.99
CA SER A 70 -7.56 5.49 11.09
C SER A 70 -6.74 5.54 9.80
N MET A 71 -5.43 5.32 9.90
CA MET A 71 -4.58 5.22 8.72
C MET A 71 -4.96 4.02 7.86
N ALA A 72 -5.13 2.84 8.46
CA ALA A 72 -5.52 1.63 7.73
C ALA A 72 -6.84 1.81 7.01
N GLN A 73 -7.84 2.39 7.68
CA GLN A 73 -9.14 2.70 7.07
C GLN A 73 -8.96 3.60 5.84
N LEU A 74 -8.28 4.74 5.98
CA LEU A 74 -8.12 5.70 4.88
C LEU A 74 -7.31 5.14 3.71
N MET A 75 -6.31 4.32 4.00
CA MET A 75 -5.50 3.67 2.97
C MET A 75 -6.31 2.60 2.21
N VAL A 76 -7.16 1.84 2.89
CA VAL A 76 -8.08 0.89 2.23
C VAL A 76 -9.13 1.63 1.41
N GLU A 77 -9.75 2.67 1.97
CA GLU A 77 -10.70 3.53 1.25
C GLU A 77 -10.09 4.14 -0.02
N ALA A 78 -8.84 4.63 0.08
CA ALA A 78 -8.14 5.17 -1.08
C ALA A 78 -7.87 4.09 -2.13
N ARG A 79 -7.34 2.92 -1.72
CA ARG A 79 -7.05 1.79 -2.62
C ARG A 79 -8.28 1.29 -3.36
N LEU A 80 -9.40 1.16 -2.65
CA LEU A 80 -10.65 0.62 -3.18
C LEU A 80 -11.46 1.66 -3.97
N ARG A 81 -11.01 2.91 -4.02
CA ARG A 81 -11.61 3.91 -4.90
C ARG A 81 -11.60 3.38 -6.34
N PRO A 82 -12.72 3.48 -7.07
CA PRO A 82 -12.76 3.08 -8.47
C PRO A 82 -11.66 3.77 -9.27
N PRO A 83 -11.05 3.08 -10.26
CA PRO A 83 -10.07 3.72 -11.14
C PRO A 83 -10.68 4.95 -11.82
N ASP A 84 -9.93 6.04 -11.87
CA ASP A 84 -10.34 7.30 -12.49
C ASP A 84 -9.46 7.59 -13.71
N PRO A 85 -9.71 6.95 -14.87
CA PRO A 85 -8.81 7.02 -16.01
C PRO A 85 -8.69 8.42 -16.59
N LEU A 86 -7.46 8.89 -16.71
CA LEU A 86 -7.12 10.15 -17.37
C LEU A 86 -6.16 9.85 -18.51
N ASN A 87 -6.58 10.12 -19.75
CA ASN A 87 -5.77 9.92 -20.93
C ASN A 87 -5.60 11.25 -21.66
N GLU A 88 -4.67 12.06 -21.19
CA GLU A 88 -4.33 13.33 -21.83
C GLU A 88 -3.61 13.07 -23.16
N GLU A 89 -4.00 13.82 -24.18
CA GLU A 89 -3.32 13.80 -25.48
C GLU A 89 -1.87 14.26 -25.34
N MET A 90 -1.00 13.76 -26.22
CA MET A 90 0.38 14.24 -26.28
C MET A 90 0.39 15.71 -26.75
N PRO A 91 1.00 16.65 -26.02
CA PRO A 91 1.19 18.02 -26.48
C PRO A 91 2.04 18.08 -27.76
N ASP A 92 2.00 19.20 -28.47
CA ASP A 92 2.90 19.41 -29.62
C ASP A 92 4.37 19.45 -29.17
N ILE A 93 5.10 18.38 -29.46
CA ILE A 93 6.52 18.22 -29.17
C ILE A 93 7.41 18.45 -30.40
N SER A 94 6.88 19.03 -31.49
CA SER A 94 7.61 19.19 -32.76
C SER A 94 8.91 19.99 -32.65
N ASN A 95 8.98 20.92 -31.69
CA ASN A 95 10.17 21.71 -31.38
C ASN A 95 10.86 21.29 -30.08
N ALA A 96 10.39 20.23 -29.43
CA ALA A 96 10.96 19.71 -28.20
C ALA A 96 11.91 18.53 -28.48
N GLN A 97 12.84 18.33 -27.54
CA GLN A 97 13.77 17.20 -27.55
C GLN A 97 13.54 16.35 -26.31
N GLU A 98 13.46 15.03 -26.46
CA GLU A 98 13.53 14.12 -25.32
C GLU A 98 14.92 14.20 -24.68
N VAL A 99 14.98 14.58 -23.41
CA VAL A 99 16.24 14.79 -22.67
C VAL A 99 16.47 13.76 -21.57
N ARG A 100 15.41 13.13 -21.06
CA ARG A 100 15.46 12.07 -20.04
C ARG A 100 14.30 11.11 -20.24
N SER A 101 14.48 9.88 -19.79
CA SER A 101 13.39 8.92 -19.65
C SER A 101 13.62 7.99 -18.46
N GLY A 102 12.55 7.30 -18.06
CA GLY A 102 12.54 6.40 -16.92
C GLY A 102 11.29 5.53 -16.93
N ARG A 103 11.26 4.55 -16.03
CA ARG A 103 10.08 3.71 -15.80
C ARG A 103 9.77 3.69 -14.32
N PHE A 104 8.49 3.83 -13.97
CA PHE A 104 8.05 3.68 -12.60
C PHE A 104 8.23 2.24 -12.14
N GLN A 105 8.82 2.10 -10.95
CA GLN A 105 9.04 0.81 -10.33
C GLN A 105 8.83 0.90 -8.81
N PRO A 106 8.42 -0.21 -8.18
CA PRO A 106 8.31 -0.27 -6.72
C PRO A 106 9.69 -0.18 -6.08
N LEU A 107 9.73 0.27 -4.82
CA LEU A 107 10.96 0.23 -4.04
C LEU A 107 11.29 -1.22 -3.70
N THR A 108 12.52 -1.61 -4.02
CA THR A 108 13.10 -2.91 -3.70
C THR A 108 14.52 -2.68 -3.22
N LEU A 109 15.12 -3.63 -2.49
CA LEU A 109 16.54 -3.57 -2.13
C LEU A 109 17.21 -4.83 -2.65
N THR A 110 18.18 -4.66 -3.54
CA THR A 110 19.02 -5.76 -4.02
C THR A 110 20.01 -6.19 -2.94
N GLU A 111 20.57 -7.39 -3.07
CA GLU A 111 21.64 -7.87 -2.17
C GLU A 111 22.92 -7.03 -2.27
N GLU A 112 23.14 -6.34 -3.39
CA GLU A 112 24.26 -5.41 -3.53
C GLU A 112 24.02 -4.13 -2.75
N GLU A 113 22.82 -3.54 -2.87
CA GLU A 113 22.43 -2.34 -2.13
C GLU A 113 22.43 -2.60 -0.62
N ARG A 114 21.87 -3.73 -0.16
CA ARG A 114 21.89 -4.11 1.27
C ARG A 114 23.31 -4.35 1.81
N ARG A 115 24.24 -4.79 0.96
CA ARG A 115 25.66 -4.92 1.35
C ARG A 115 26.37 -3.57 1.39
N ALA A 116 26.03 -2.67 0.48
CA ALA A 116 26.60 -1.33 0.42
C ALA A 116 26.11 -0.47 1.60
N ASP A 117 24.85 -0.62 1.98
CA ASP A 117 24.24 0.05 3.12
C ASP A 117 23.41 -0.95 3.96
N PRO A 118 24.00 -1.51 5.02
CA PRO A 118 23.31 -2.46 5.90
C PRO A 118 22.13 -1.86 6.68
N ASP A 119 22.09 -0.55 6.82
CA ASP A 119 21.04 0.17 7.56
C ASP A 119 19.91 0.64 6.62
N ALA A 120 20.02 0.37 5.32
CA ALA A 120 18.98 0.68 4.34
C ALA A 120 17.73 -0.17 4.58
N GLU A 121 16.63 0.49 4.94
CA GLU A 121 15.33 -0.13 5.13
C GLU A 121 14.33 0.36 4.08
N LEU A 122 13.44 -0.54 3.65
CA LEU A 122 12.31 -0.16 2.81
C LEU A 122 11.26 0.59 3.65
N PRO A 123 10.49 1.51 3.05
CA PRO A 123 9.36 2.13 3.75
C PRO A 123 8.42 1.08 4.36
N PRO A 124 7.79 1.40 5.49
CA PRO A 124 6.80 0.51 6.09
C PRO A 124 5.66 0.25 5.10
N TYR A 125 5.17 -0.99 5.10
CA TYR A 125 4.08 -1.48 4.25
C TYR A 125 4.33 -1.34 2.74
N ASN A 126 5.58 -1.15 2.29
CA ASN A 126 5.95 -1.02 0.87
C ASN A 126 5.32 -2.07 -0.07
N ALA A 127 5.08 -3.30 0.43
CA ALA A 127 4.40 -4.36 -0.33
C ALA A 127 2.94 -4.03 -0.74
N LEU A 128 2.32 -3.00 -0.16
CA LEU A 128 1.00 -2.50 -0.56
C LEU A 128 1.07 -1.61 -1.80
N PHE A 129 2.24 -1.02 -2.08
CA PHE A 129 2.39 0.01 -3.10
C PHE A 129 3.00 -0.60 -4.36
N ALA A 130 2.35 -0.32 -5.48
CA ALA A 130 2.83 -0.73 -6.79
C ALA A 130 2.44 0.35 -7.79
N ALA A 131 3.40 0.73 -8.62
CA ALA A 131 3.17 1.54 -9.81
C ALA A 131 3.94 0.92 -10.99
N ASP A 132 3.40 1.11 -12.19
CA ASP A 132 4.06 0.84 -13.45
C ASP A 132 3.67 1.93 -14.45
N GLY A 133 4.50 2.12 -15.47
CA GLY A 133 4.32 3.15 -16.49
C GLY A 133 5.63 3.82 -16.87
N ASP A 134 5.64 4.44 -18.04
CA ASP A 134 6.82 5.09 -18.59
C ASP A 134 6.79 6.59 -18.32
N LEU A 135 7.99 7.16 -18.17
CA LEU A 135 8.21 8.59 -17.98
C LEU A 135 9.14 9.09 -19.06
N PHE A 136 8.71 10.12 -19.79
CA PHE A 136 9.52 10.85 -20.75
C PHE A 136 9.60 12.32 -20.34
N VAL A 137 10.78 12.91 -20.47
CA VAL A 137 10.98 14.34 -20.22
C VAL A 137 11.43 15.00 -21.50
N TYR A 138 10.62 15.95 -21.98
CA TYR A 138 10.88 16.73 -23.18
C TYR A 138 11.29 18.15 -22.79
N ALA A 139 12.41 18.64 -23.32
CA ALA A 139 12.84 20.03 -23.17
C ALA A 139 12.46 20.84 -24.40
N TYR A 140 11.86 22.01 -24.18
CA TYR A 140 11.54 22.98 -25.23
C TYR A 140 12.61 24.07 -25.31
N PRO A 141 12.70 24.82 -26.42
CA PRO A 141 13.63 25.93 -26.57
C PRO A 141 13.33 27.14 -25.66
N ASP A 142 12.14 27.20 -25.05
CA ASP A 142 11.71 28.26 -24.14
C ASP A 142 11.88 27.90 -22.65
N ASP A 143 12.85 27.03 -22.34
CA ASP A 143 13.17 26.52 -21.01
C ASP A 143 12.01 25.81 -20.29
N ARG A 144 11.01 25.35 -21.05
CA ARG A 144 9.98 24.42 -20.55
C ARG A 144 10.46 22.99 -20.56
N TYR A 145 9.98 22.25 -19.58
CA TYR A 145 10.02 20.79 -19.56
C TYR A 145 8.61 20.23 -19.52
N LEU A 146 8.32 19.26 -20.39
CA LEU A 146 7.13 18.42 -20.29
C LEU A 146 7.54 17.07 -19.72
N PHE A 147 6.98 16.72 -18.57
CA PHE A 147 7.03 15.38 -17.99
C PHE A 147 5.78 14.65 -18.46
N ARG A 148 5.99 13.72 -19.38
CA ARG A 148 4.96 12.85 -19.95
C ARG A 148 5.00 11.51 -19.24
N ILE A 149 3.88 11.15 -18.62
CA ILE A 149 3.68 9.85 -17.99
C ILE A 149 2.73 9.05 -18.88
N GLU A 150 3.12 7.84 -19.28
CA GLU A 150 2.35 6.99 -20.20
C GLU A 150 2.10 5.59 -19.63
N GLU A 151 0.99 4.98 -20.08
CA GLU A 151 0.57 3.63 -19.70
C GLU A 151 0.56 3.41 -18.18
N PHE A 152 0.29 4.49 -17.44
CA PHE A 152 0.53 4.51 -16.01
C PHE A 152 -0.59 3.79 -15.26
N ILE A 153 -0.20 3.07 -14.23
CA ILE A 153 -1.10 2.46 -13.26
C ILE A 153 -0.45 2.48 -11.89
N ILE A 154 -1.21 2.83 -10.86
CA ILE A 154 -0.73 2.81 -9.48
C ILE A 154 -1.81 2.36 -8.51
N THR A 155 -1.39 1.73 -7.41
CA THR A 155 -2.22 1.58 -6.22
C THR A 155 -2.57 2.95 -5.68
N ASN A 156 -3.86 3.29 -5.66
CA ASN A 156 -4.29 4.61 -5.24
C ASN A 156 -3.99 4.86 -3.74
N GLY A 157 -3.72 6.13 -3.42
CA GLY A 157 -3.33 6.59 -2.10
C GLY A 157 -4.14 7.82 -1.64
N PRO A 158 -4.16 8.13 -0.34
CA PRO A 158 -4.88 9.28 0.22
C PRO A 158 -4.51 10.66 -0.33
N ASP A 159 -3.21 10.96 -0.50
CA ASP A 159 -2.71 12.28 -0.96
C ASP A 159 -1.41 12.12 -1.77
N LEU A 160 -1.52 11.52 -2.95
CA LEU A 160 -0.38 11.26 -3.84
C LEU A 160 0.06 12.51 -4.58
N VAL A 161 1.36 12.81 -4.53
CA VAL A 161 2.03 13.91 -5.24
C VAL A 161 3.24 13.41 -6.01
N LEU A 162 3.66 14.17 -7.02
CA LEU A 162 4.89 13.94 -7.77
C LEU A 162 6.02 14.80 -7.20
N ILE A 163 7.13 14.16 -6.85
CA ILE A 163 8.33 14.79 -6.29
C ILE A 163 9.50 14.57 -7.24
N LEU A 164 10.13 15.65 -7.70
CA LEU A 164 11.38 15.61 -8.43
C LEU A 164 12.55 15.60 -7.45
N SER A 165 13.26 14.47 -7.37
CA SER A 165 14.27 14.19 -6.35
C SER A 165 15.69 14.28 -6.90
N ASN A 166 16.63 14.79 -6.10
CA ASN A 166 18.06 14.80 -6.41
C ASN A 166 18.72 13.43 -6.23
N THR A 167 18.02 12.49 -5.58
CA THR A 167 18.50 11.12 -5.33
C THR A 167 17.85 10.16 -6.31
N GLN A 168 18.63 9.23 -6.86
CA GLN A 168 18.17 8.29 -7.88
C GLN A 168 17.11 7.31 -7.35
N LYS A 169 17.24 6.90 -6.08
CA LYS A 169 16.34 5.96 -5.41
C LYS A 169 16.22 6.34 -3.94
N PRO A 170 15.39 7.33 -3.59
CA PRO A 170 15.13 7.66 -2.20
C PRO A 170 14.27 6.57 -1.56
N LEU A 171 14.68 6.10 -0.38
CA LEU A 171 13.95 5.15 0.46
C LEU A 171 13.10 5.85 1.52
N SER A 172 13.30 7.15 1.71
CA SER A 172 12.56 7.99 2.65
C SER A 172 12.58 9.46 2.20
N ALA A 173 11.70 10.28 2.79
CA ALA A 173 11.54 11.68 2.39
C ALA A 173 12.81 12.52 2.68
N ASP A 174 13.57 12.22 3.73
CA ASP A 174 14.84 12.88 4.03
C ASP A 174 15.92 12.63 2.97
N GLN A 175 15.75 11.58 2.16
CA GLN A 175 16.67 11.24 1.07
C GLN A 175 16.32 11.94 -0.25
N PHE A 176 15.26 12.74 -0.34
CA PHE A 176 14.91 13.45 -1.59
C PHE A 176 15.99 14.44 -2.06
N GLY A 177 16.84 14.91 -1.16
CA GLY A 177 17.84 15.95 -1.42
C GLY A 177 17.43 17.29 -0.82
N ARG A 178 18.27 18.32 -0.98
CA ARG A 178 18.04 19.64 -0.36
C ARG A 178 17.08 20.51 -1.14
N ASP A 179 17.03 20.34 -2.45
CA ASP A 179 16.32 21.23 -3.39
C ASP A 179 15.33 20.42 -4.25
N TYR A 180 14.72 19.38 -3.68
CA TYR A 180 13.67 18.62 -4.35
C TYR A 180 12.44 19.50 -4.63
N ILE A 181 11.67 19.18 -5.66
CA ILE A 181 10.48 19.93 -6.06
C ILE A 181 9.24 19.06 -5.96
N GLU A 182 8.21 19.51 -5.24
CA GLU A 182 6.84 18.99 -5.41
C GLU A 182 6.24 19.61 -6.67
N ILE A 183 6.06 18.78 -7.70
CA ILE A 183 5.57 19.23 -9.02
C ILE A 183 4.10 19.58 -8.92
N ALA A 184 3.29 18.60 -8.52
CA ALA A 184 1.84 18.69 -8.45
C ALA A 184 1.27 17.44 -7.75
N PRO A 185 0.01 17.52 -7.29
CA PRO A 185 -0.78 16.32 -6.99
C PRO A 185 -0.90 15.40 -8.20
N LEU A 186 -0.87 14.09 -7.94
CA LEU A 186 -1.13 13.08 -8.95
C LEU A 186 -2.62 13.15 -9.33
N ARG A 187 -2.90 13.48 -10.59
CA ARG A 187 -4.28 13.73 -11.06
C ARG A 187 -5.12 12.47 -11.23
N SER A 188 -4.49 11.33 -11.52
CA SER A 188 -5.18 10.07 -11.78
C SER A 188 -4.27 8.89 -11.42
N ASN A 189 -4.89 7.76 -11.08
CA ASN A 189 -4.19 6.51 -10.79
C ASN A 189 -4.02 5.61 -12.03
N ILE A 190 -4.57 5.99 -13.19
CA ILE A 190 -4.44 5.21 -14.43
C ILE A 190 -4.51 6.09 -15.69
N GLY A 191 -3.62 5.83 -16.65
CA GLY A 191 -3.64 6.43 -17.99
C GLY A 191 -2.43 7.31 -18.31
N ASN A 192 -2.63 8.34 -19.12
CA ASN A 192 -1.59 9.22 -19.63
C ASN A 192 -1.75 10.64 -19.08
N MET A 193 -0.66 11.23 -18.59
CA MET A 193 -0.66 12.55 -17.96
C MET A 193 0.54 13.39 -18.36
N ASN A 194 0.35 14.71 -18.38
CA ASN A 194 1.33 15.72 -18.76
C ASN A 194 1.56 16.70 -17.61
N TYR A 195 2.81 16.95 -17.23
CA TYR A 195 3.15 17.98 -16.25
C TYR A 195 4.18 18.93 -16.87
N GLU A 196 3.85 20.21 -16.95
CA GLU A 196 4.77 21.23 -17.44
C GLU A 196 5.49 21.92 -16.28
N LEU A 197 6.80 22.04 -16.39
CA LEU A 197 7.66 22.77 -15.46
C LEU A 197 8.49 23.79 -16.23
N ARG A 198 8.89 24.85 -15.54
CA ARG A 198 9.77 25.91 -16.02
C ARG A 198 10.82 26.22 -14.97
N ASP A 199 11.86 26.95 -15.36
CA ASP A 199 12.85 27.51 -14.45
C ASP A 199 13.60 26.47 -13.60
N ILE A 200 13.76 25.25 -14.13
CA ILE A 200 14.51 24.17 -13.51
C ILE A 200 15.67 23.73 -14.39
N ASN A 201 16.73 23.23 -13.77
CA ASN A 201 17.78 22.50 -14.47
C ASN A 201 17.56 21.00 -14.25
N ILE A 202 17.07 20.29 -15.27
CA ILE A 202 16.76 18.86 -15.17
C ILE A 202 17.96 18.00 -14.75
N ASN A 203 19.19 18.47 -15.02
CA ASN A 203 20.41 17.77 -14.65
C ASN A 203 20.70 17.74 -13.14
N ASP A 204 19.96 18.50 -12.33
CA ASP A 204 20.11 18.49 -10.87
C ASP A 204 19.29 17.36 -10.22
N TYR A 205 18.41 16.72 -10.98
CA TYR A 205 17.50 15.69 -10.51
C TYR A 205 17.86 14.31 -11.06
N ARG A 206 17.46 13.27 -10.33
CA ARG A 206 17.84 11.87 -10.60
C ARG A 206 16.65 10.93 -10.63
N SER A 207 15.51 11.33 -10.08
CA SER A 207 14.28 10.53 -10.15
C SER A 207 13.02 11.39 -10.03
N LEU A 208 11.92 10.87 -10.57
CA LEU A 208 10.57 11.31 -10.25
C LEU A 208 9.96 10.31 -9.27
N VAL A 209 9.48 10.77 -8.13
CA VAL A 209 8.99 9.95 -7.02
C VAL A 209 7.50 10.20 -6.82
N ILE A 210 6.74 9.14 -6.59
CA ILE A 210 5.33 9.25 -6.21
C ILE A 210 5.25 9.08 -4.70
N TYR A 211 4.76 10.12 -4.04
CA TYR A 211 4.83 10.28 -2.59
C TYR A 211 3.45 10.57 -2.01
N ASP A 212 3.08 9.87 -0.95
CA ASP A 212 1.94 10.21 -0.10
C ASP A 212 2.39 11.23 0.95
N ARG A 213 1.94 12.48 0.78
CA ARG A 213 2.29 13.58 1.69
C ARG A 213 1.61 13.46 3.05
N ARG A 214 0.47 12.78 3.15
CA ARG A 214 -0.27 12.63 4.40
C ARG A 214 0.42 11.66 5.36
N TYR A 215 0.98 10.58 4.83
CA TYR A 215 1.57 9.51 5.64
C TYR A 215 3.08 9.36 5.48
N ASN A 216 3.70 10.25 4.69
CA ASN A 216 5.12 10.25 4.38
C ASN A 216 5.63 8.93 3.78
N MET A 217 4.89 8.41 2.79
CA MET A 217 5.18 7.11 2.17
C MET A 217 5.55 7.26 0.71
N ILE A 218 6.63 6.61 0.29
CA ILE A 218 6.98 6.52 -1.13
C ILE A 218 6.28 5.30 -1.71
N TYR A 219 5.51 5.51 -2.78
CA TYR A 219 4.78 4.46 -3.46
C TYR A 219 5.60 3.85 -4.60
N ALA A 220 6.29 4.70 -5.35
CA ALA A 220 7.09 4.31 -6.49
C ALA A 220 8.05 5.43 -6.87
N PHE A 221 9.00 5.11 -7.74
CA PHE A 221 9.93 6.07 -8.32
C PHE A 221 10.29 5.65 -9.75
N ALA A 222 10.66 6.63 -10.56
CA ALA A 222 11.22 6.46 -11.89
C ALA A 222 12.59 7.15 -11.93
N PRO A 223 13.70 6.40 -12.01
CA PRO A 223 15.02 6.98 -12.26
C PRO A 223 15.02 7.75 -13.58
N LEU A 224 15.66 8.92 -13.60
CA LEU A 224 15.86 9.71 -14.81
C LEU A 224 17.22 9.36 -15.40
N GLY A 225 17.20 8.57 -16.49
CA GLY A 225 18.37 8.15 -17.26
C GLY A 225 18.83 9.18 -18.27
#